data_AF-A0A935EWX8-F1
#
_entry.id   AF-A0A935EWX8-F1
#
_cell.length_a   1.000
_cell.length_b   1.000
_cell.length_c   1.000
_cell.angle_alpha   90.00
_cell.angle_beta   90.00
_cell.angle_gamma   90.00
#
_symmetry.space_group_name_H-M   'P 1'
#
loop_
_entity.id
_entity.type
_entity.pdbx_description
1 polymer ?
#
loop_
_entity_poly.entity_id
_entity_poly.type
_entity_poly.pdbx_seq_one_letter_code
_entity_poly.pdbx_strand_id
1 'polypeptide(L)' 'MIDGPYHALLVQGDDELGALSRVHVKLYDAKVNVYASSGVADGKGSFGYVIYVRPEDYQKAVEALGI' A
#
# COMPACT_ATOMS: atom_id res chain seq x y z
N MET A 1 15.33 -12.89 17.75
CA MET A 1 14.40 -13.76 17.02
C MET A 1 13.87 -12.92 15.87
N ILE A 2 14.08 -13.35 14.62
CA ILE A 2 13.62 -12.62 13.44
C ILE A 2 12.33 -13.32 13.02
N ASP A 3 11.26 -12.56 12.87
CA ASP A 3 9.94 -13.06 12.51
C ASP A 3 9.60 -12.65 11.07
N GLY A 4 8.79 -13.45 10.37
CA GLY A 4 8.48 -13.30 8.94
C GLY A 4 9.07 -14.40 8.05
N PRO A 5 8.92 -14.29 6.70
CA PRO A 5 8.58 -13.09 5.93
C PRO A 5 7.11 -12.68 5.99
N TYR A 6 6.86 -11.38 5.81
CA TYR A 6 5.52 -10.78 5.72
C TYR A 6 5.24 -10.33 4.29
N HIS A 7 4.03 -10.60 3.79
CA HIS A 7 3.61 -10.09 2.49
C HIS A 7 3.55 -8.57 2.51
N ALA A 8 4.03 -7.96 1.43
CA ALA A 8 3.98 -6.54 1.20
C ALA A 8 3.36 -6.27 -0.17
N LEU A 9 2.64 -5.15 -0.28
CA LEU A 9 2.06 -4.66 -1.52
C LEU A 9 2.88 -3.45 -1.97
N LEU A 10 3.31 -3.45 -3.22
CA LEU A 10 3.98 -2.31 -3.83
C LEU A 10 2.98 -1.58 -4.72
N VAL A 11 2.73 -0.31 -4.42
CA VAL A 11 1.96 0.61 -5.26
C VAL A 11 2.91 1.65 -5.84
N GLN A 12 2.76 1.93 -7.12
CA GLN A 12 3.53 2.94 -7.83
C GLN A 12 2.58 3.84 -8.61
N GLY A 13 3.02 5.07 -8.87
CA GLY A 13 2.26 6.02 -9.66
C GLY A 13 2.92 7.38 -9.68
N ASP A 14 2.20 8.37 -10.20
CA ASP A 14 2.67 9.75 -10.26
C ASP A 14 2.60 10.41 -8.87
N ASP A 15 3.65 11.15 -8.52
CA ASP A 15 3.74 11.91 -7.27
C ASP A 15 2.97 13.22 -7.42
N GLU A 16 1.68 13.12 -7.12
CA GLU A 16 0.74 14.23 -7.14
C GLU A 16 0.00 14.34 -5.81
N LEU A 17 -0.59 15.51 -5.55
CA LEU A 17 -1.31 15.76 -4.30
C LEU A 17 -2.41 14.69 -4.08
N GLY A 18 -2.35 14.04 -2.92
CA GLY A 18 -3.31 13.03 -2.52
C GLY A 18 -3.15 11.65 -3.19
N ALA A 19 -2.04 11.39 -3.90
CA ALA A 19 -1.77 10.07 -4.49
C ALA A 19 -1.88 8.95 -3.45
N LEU A 20 -1.19 9.08 -2.31
CA LEU A 20 -1.25 8.08 -1.24
C LEU A 20 -2.61 8.04 -0.53
N SER A 21 -3.32 9.17 -0.41
CA SER A 21 -4.66 9.15 0.18
C SER A 21 -5.66 8.37 -0.68
N ARG A 22 -5.56 8.43 -2.01
CA ARG A 22 -6.39 7.61 -2.90
C ARG A 22 -6.17 6.11 -2.69
N VAL A 23 -4.92 5.71 -2.44
CA VAL A 23 -4.57 4.32 -2.09
C VAL A 23 -5.20 3.91 -0.76
N HIS A 24 -5.09 4.76 0.28
CA HIS A 24 -5.70 4.49 1.59
C HIS A 24 -7.23 4.45 1.55
N VAL A 25 -7.88 5.29 0.73
CA VAL A 25 -9.34 5.27 0.55
C VAL A 25 -9.80 3.94 -0.04
N LYS A 26 -9.13 3.42 -1.07
CA LYS A 26 -9.48 2.09 -1.64
C LYS A 26 -9.41 0.98 -0.60
N LEU A 27 -8.36 0.97 0.23
CA LEU A 27 -8.21 -0.01 1.30
C LEU A 27 -9.27 0.17 2.39
N TYR A 28 -9.55 1.42 2.78
CA TYR A 28 -10.58 1.74 3.76
C TYR A 28 -11.98 1.29 3.30
N ASP A 29 -12.36 1.58 2.06
CA ASP A 29 -13.65 1.17 1.48
C ASP A 29 -13.76 -0.36 1.41
N ALA A 30 -12.63 -1.03 1.15
CA ALA A 30 -12.50 -2.48 1.25
C ALA A 30 -12.42 -2.99 2.70
N LYS A 31 -12.56 -2.16 3.74
CA LYS A 31 -12.42 -2.54 5.15
C LYS A 31 -11.10 -3.28 5.45
N VAL A 32 -10.01 -2.81 4.86
CA VAL A 32 -8.64 -3.29 5.10
C VAL A 32 -7.88 -2.23 5.89
N ASN A 33 -7.31 -2.61 7.02
CA ASN A 33 -6.48 -1.70 7.81
C ASN A 33 -5.01 -1.85 7.42
N VAL A 34 -4.36 -0.71 7.14
CA VAL A 34 -2.90 -0.66 6.95
C VAL A 34 -2.21 -0.87 8.29
N TYR A 35 -1.33 -1.86 8.36
CA TYR A 35 -0.50 -2.14 9.53
C TYR A 35 0.74 -1.23 9.57
N ALA A 36 1.43 -1.13 8.44
CA ALA A 36 2.58 -0.25 8.26
C ALA A 36 2.71 0.15 6.79
N SER A 37 3.32 1.29 6.52
CA SER A 37 3.58 1.72 5.14
C SER A 37 4.76 2.68 5.06
N SER A 38 5.49 2.64 3.95
CA SER A 38 6.61 3.55 3.66
C SER A 38 6.60 3.97 2.20
N GLY A 39 6.83 5.25 1.95
CA GLY A 39 6.81 5.83 0.61
C GLY A 39 8.08 6.60 0.29
N VAL A 40 8.49 6.53 -0.97
CA VAL A 40 9.63 7.27 -1.51
C VAL A 40 9.19 7.91 -2.82
N ALA A 41 9.38 9.22 -2.95
CA ALA A 41 9.28 9.94 -4.22
C ALA A 41 10.63 9.88 -4.93
N ASP A 42 10.62 9.73 -6.26
CA ASP A 42 11.84 9.65 -7.07
C ASP A 42 12.43 11.03 -7.43
N GLY A 43 11.72 12.11 -7.07
CA GLY A 43 12.08 13.49 -7.38
C GLY A 43 11.86 13.90 -8.84
N LYS A 44 11.29 13.01 -9.66
CA LYS A 44 10.98 13.20 -11.09
C LYS A 44 9.49 13.13 -11.39
N GLY A 45 8.65 13.05 -10.36
CA GLY A 45 7.20 13.04 -10.47
C GLY A 45 6.58 11.66 -10.32
N SER A 46 7.30 10.67 -9.79
CA SER A 46 6.74 9.36 -9.46
C SER A 46 7.03 8.96 -8.01
N PHE A 47 6.22 8.03 -7.47
CA PHE A 47 6.41 7.45 -6.15
C PHE A 47 6.45 5.91 -6.19
N GLY A 48 7.11 5.33 -5.19
CA GLY A 48 6.94 3.95 -4.78
C GLY A 48 6.44 3.88 -3.33
N TYR A 49 5.47 3.01 -3.07
CA TYR A 49 4.80 2.92 -1.78
C TYR A 49 4.60 1.47 -1.36
N VAL A 50 5.26 1.08 -0.28
CA VAL A 50 5.19 -0.27 0.31
C VAL A 50 4.16 -0.26 1.42
N ILE A 51 3.22 -1.21 1.38
CA ILE A 51 2.13 -1.35 2.34
C ILE A 51 2.15 -2.76 2.93
N TYR A 52 2.09 -2.83 4.25
CA TYR A 52 1.86 -4.05 5.01
C TYR A 52 0.44 -4.04 5.57
N VAL A 53 -0.27 -5.14 5.37
CA VAL A 53 -1.59 -5.42 5.95
C VAL A 53 -1.51 -6.68 6.80
N ARG A 54 -2.57 -6.98 7.56
CA ARG A 54 -2.66 -8.25 8.25
C ARG A 54 -2.78 -9.41 7.25
N PRO A 55 -2.20 -10.61 7.52
CA PRO A 55 -2.23 -11.72 6.58
C PRO A 55 -3.64 -12.09 6.10
N GLU A 56 -4.63 -12.04 6.99
CA GLU A 56 -6.04 -12.29 6.71
C GLU A 56 -6.68 -11.30 5.73
N ASP A 57 -6.14 -10.08 5.63
CA ASP A 57 -6.64 -9.02 4.74
C ASP A 57 -5.87 -8.96 3.40
N TYR A 58 -4.81 -9.75 3.24
CA TYR A 58 -3.90 -9.65 2.09
C TYR A 58 -4.63 -9.75 0.75
N GLN A 59 -5.41 -10.82 0.56
CA GLN A 59 -6.13 -11.05 -0.72
C GLN A 59 -7.12 -9.93 -1.02
N LYS A 60 -7.80 -9.42 0.00
CA LYS A 60 -8.75 -8.31 -0.13
C LYS A 60 -8.06 -7.00 -0.50
N ALA A 61 -6.86 -6.78 0.03
CA ALA A 61 -6.03 -5.63 -0.30
C ALA A 61 -5.53 -5.68 -1.76
N VAL A 62 -5.11 -6.87 -2.22
CA VAL A 62 -4.74 -7.13 -3.62
C VAL A 62 -5.90 -6.77 -4.55
N GLU A 63 -7.09 -7.31 -4.28
CA GLU A 63 -8.30 -7.01 -5.06
C GLU A 63 -8.69 -5.53 -5.05
N ALA A 64 -8.62 -4.87 -3.88
CA ALA A 64 -8.96 -3.45 -3.73
C ALA A 64 -8.00 -2.52 -4.48
N LEU A 65 -6.71 -2.90 -4.56
CA LEU A 65 -5.68 -2.13 -5.24
C LEU A 65 -5.56 -2.46 -6.73
N GLY A 66 -6.06 -3.63 -7.16
CA GLY A 66 -6.01 -4.08 -8.55
C GLY A 66 -4.61 -4.46 -9.01
N ILE A 67 -3.82 -5.07 -8.12
CA ILE A 67 -2.43 -5.50 -8.35
C ILE A 67 -2.28 -7.01 -8.34
#